data_AF-A0A382VXY8-F1
#
_entry.id   AF-A0A382VXY8-F1
#
_cell.length_a   1.000
_cell.length_b   1.000
_cell.length_c   1.000
_cell.angle_alpha   90.00
_cell.angle_beta   90.00
_cell.angle_gamma   90.00
#
_symmetry.space_group_name_H-M   'P 1'
#
loop_
_entity.id
_entity.type
_entity.pdbx_description
1 polymer ?
#
loop_
_entity_poly.entity_id
_entity_poly.type
_entity_poly.pdbx_seq_one_letter_code
_entity_poly.pdbx_strand_id
1 'polypeptide(L)'
;MIKHVTTVDQSDRKVPYNLRQSGPTPVQMLISTRVRKSPYWHLSMEAGCWRATVYNRVYHPRGYVKPEDGGAMVEYEAILNHVTMWNVAVERQIQVKGP
;
A
#
# COMPACT_ATOMS: atom_id res chain seq x y z
N MET A 1 -11.51 -6.64 -37.58
CA MET A 1 -11.68 -6.92 -36.14
C MET A 1 -10.31 -7.07 -35.51
N ILE A 2 -9.96 -6.22 -34.54
CA ILE A 2 -8.73 -6.36 -33.76
C ILE A 2 -8.98 -7.46 -32.72
N LYS A 3 -8.24 -8.58 -32.79
CA LYS A 3 -8.33 -9.66 -31.80
C LYS A 3 -7.59 -9.23 -30.54
N HIS A 4 -8.29 -9.17 -29.41
CA HIS A 4 -7.67 -8.97 -28.10
C HIS A 4 -6.94 -10.26 -27.70
N VAL A 5 -5.63 -10.19 -27.51
CA VAL A 5 -4.84 -11.30 -26.98
C VAL A 5 -5.11 -11.38 -25.48
N THR A 6 -5.69 -12.49 -25.01
CA THR A 6 -6.10 -12.68 -23.60
C THR A 6 -5.03 -13.37 -22.75
N THR A 7 -3.95 -13.84 -23.37
CA THR A 7 -2.89 -14.62 -22.71
C THR A 7 -1.53 -14.31 -23.32
N VAL A 8 -0.51 -14.15 -22.48
CA VAL A 8 0.89 -14.00 -22.89
C VAL A 8 1.71 -15.02 -22.10
N ASP A 9 2.38 -15.93 -22.80
CA ASP A 9 3.38 -16.82 -22.20
C ASP A 9 4.68 -16.03 -22.01
N GLN A 10 5.15 -15.93 -20.76
CA GLN A 10 6.43 -15.32 -20.40
C GLN A 10 7.30 -16.29 -19.60
N SER A 11 7.05 -17.59 -19.71
CA SER A 11 7.78 -18.63 -18.96
C SER A 11 9.28 -18.65 -19.25
N ASP A 12 9.70 -18.19 -20.43
CA ASP A 12 11.08 -18.06 -20.88
C ASP A 12 11.75 -16.74 -20.47
N ARG A 13 10.99 -15.79 -19.89
CA ARG A 13 11.46 -14.45 -19.60
C ARG A 13 12.44 -14.44 -18.43
N LYS A 14 13.73 -14.30 -18.73
CA LYS A 14 14.78 -14.04 -17.75
C LYS A 14 14.85 -12.55 -17.40
N VAL A 15 14.13 -12.13 -16.36
CA VAL A 15 14.26 -10.77 -15.82
C VAL A 15 15.43 -10.74 -14.84
N PRO A 16 16.40 -9.80 -14.98
CA PRO A 16 17.44 -9.63 -13.98
C PRO A 16 16.82 -9.40 -12.60
N TYR A 17 17.25 -10.17 -11.59
CA TYR A 17 16.79 -9.98 -10.22
C TYR A 17 17.29 -8.62 -9.73
N ASN A 18 16.40 -7.64 -9.63
CA ASN A 18 16.75 -6.34 -9.08
C ASN A 18 16.90 -6.47 -7.56
N LEU A 19 18.13 -6.75 -7.11
CA LEU A 19 18.49 -6.88 -5.69
C LEU A 19 18.09 -5.66 -4.85
N ARG A 20 17.90 -4.48 -5.47
CA ARG A 20 17.45 -3.26 -4.75
C ARG A 20 15.96 -3.24 -4.43
N GLN A 21 15.15 -4.03 -5.14
CA GLN A 21 13.69 -3.99 -5.04
C GLN A 21 13.04 -5.35 -4.77
N SER A 22 13.85 -6.41 -4.70
CA SER A 22 13.35 -7.77 -4.60
C SER A 22 13.76 -8.40 -3.27
N GLY A 23 12.78 -8.98 -2.57
CA GLY A 23 12.96 -9.65 -1.28
C GLY A 23 12.63 -8.78 -0.07
N PRO A 24 12.40 -9.41 1.11
CA PRO A 24 12.15 -8.69 2.34
C PRO A 24 13.40 -7.91 2.76
N THR A 25 13.24 -6.63 3.07
CA THR A 25 14.30 -5.83 3.70
C THR A 25 14.25 -6.06 5.21
N PRO A 26 15.34 -6.51 5.87
CA PRO A 26 15.35 -6.74 7.31
C PRO A 26 15.27 -5.44 8.13
N VAL A 27 15.54 -4.30 7.48
CA VAL A 27 15.43 -2.97 8.09
C VAL A 27 13.96 -2.58 8.25
N GLN A 28 13.58 -2.26 9.47
CA GLN A 28 12.27 -1.67 9.78
C GLN A 28 12.35 -0.14 9.73
N MET A 29 11.31 0.50 9.21
CA MET A 29 11.25 1.96 9.13
C MET A 29 10.82 2.56 10.47
N LEU A 30 11.60 3.50 11.00
CA LEU A 30 11.23 4.28 12.18
C LEU A 30 10.08 5.26 11.86
N ILE A 31 9.03 5.24 12.69
CA ILE A 31 8.00 6.29 12.67
C ILE A 31 8.55 7.53 13.40
N SER A 32 8.84 8.58 12.64
CA SER A 32 9.45 9.82 13.11
C SER A 32 8.48 11.00 12.99
N THR A 33 8.68 12.04 13.78
CA THR A 33 7.93 13.30 13.68
C THR A 33 8.26 14.12 12.42
N ARG A 34 9.31 13.75 11.67
CA ARG A 34 9.70 14.43 10.41
C ARG A 34 8.76 14.17 9.24
N VAL A 35 8.03 13.05 9.28
CA VAL A 35 7.03 12.69 8.27
C VAL A 35 5.65 12.90 8.88
N ARG A 36 4.75 13.52 8.13
CA ARG A 36 3.44 13.90 8.64
C ARG A 36 2.58 12.66 8.93
N LYS A 37 1.73 12.78 9.93
CA LYS A 37 0.66 11.83 10.23
C LYS A 37 -0.66 12.44 9.77
N SER A 38 -1.59 11.62 9.27
CA SER A 38 -2.92 12.10 8.88
C SER A 38 -3.82 12.35 10.10
N PRO A 39 -4.94 13.10 9.95
CA PRO A 39 -5.90 13.30 11.04
C PRO A 39 -6.41 12.00 11.67
N TYR A 40 -6.50 10.92 10.88
CA TYR A 40 -6.99 9.61 11.32
C TYR A 40 -5.87 8.64 11.73
N TRP A 41 -4.63 9.10 11.89
CA TRP A 41 -3.50 8.24 12.23
C TRP A 41 -3.75 7.44 13.52
N HIS A 42 -4.26 8.10 14.57
CA HIS A 42 -4.56 7.46 15.84
C HIS A 42 -5.63 6.36 15.69
N LEU A 43 -6.70 6.62 14.92
CA LEU A 43 -7.72 5.61 14.63
C LEU A 43 -7.17 4.43 13.81
N SER A 44 -6.21 4.69 12.91
CA SER A 44 -5.58 3.61 12.15
C SER A 44 -4.76 2.69 13.07
N MET A 45 -4.06 3.26 14.05
CA MET A 45 -3.32 2.47 15.06
C MET A 45 -4.28 1.69 15.96
N GLU A 46 -5.36 2.31 16.42
CA GLU A 46 -6.41 1.67 17.23
C GLU A 46 -7.05 0.49 16.48
N ALA A 47 -7.29 0.63 15.17
CA ALA A 47 -7.81 -0.43 14.31
C ALA A 47 -6.80 -1.56 14.01
N GLY A 48 -5.59 -1.53 14.59
CA GLY A 48 -4.60 -2.61 14.46
C GLY A 48 -3.62 -2.47 13.30
N CYS A 49 -3.50 -1.29 12.69
CA CYS A 49 -2.47 -1.06 11.66
C CYS A 49 -1.07 -1.29 12.23
N TRP A 50 -0.29 -2.16 11.59
CA TRP A 50 1.04 -2.55 12.08
C TRP A 50 2.19 -2.16 11.13
N ARG A 51 1.90 -1.66 9.93
CA ARG A 51 2.91 -1.15 8.99
C ARG A 51 2.49 0.16 8.33
N ALA A 52 3.44 0.90 7.79
CA ALA A 52 3.13 2.11 7.02
C ALA A 52 4.12 2.27 5.86
N THR A 53 3.66 2.92 4.80
CA THR A 53 4.54 3.45 3.75
C THR A 53 4.52 4.98 3.79
N VAL A 54 5.38 5.64 3.02
CA VAL A 54 5.36 7.10 2.88
C VAL A 54 4.85 7.46 1.49
N TYR A 55 3.80 8.27 1.43
CA TYR A 55 3.24 8.81 0.18
C TYR A 55 2.96 10.31 0.37
N ASN A 56 3.38 11.16 -0.58
CA ASN A 56 3.27 12.62 -0.47
C ASN A 56 3.76 13.21 0.87
N ARG A 57 4.85 12.65 1.41
CA ARG A 57 5.45 13.05 2.71
C ARG A 57 4.49 12.91 3.89
N VAL A 58 3.60 11.92 3.84
CA VAL A 58 2.68 11.52 4.92
C VAL A 58 2.79 10.00 5.10
N TYR A 59 2.74 9.52 6.34
CA TYR A 59 2.62 8.08 6.59
C TYR A 59 1.24 7.58 6.14
N HIS A 60 1.26 6.57 5.27
CA HIS A 60 0.09 5.84 4.81
C HIS A 60 -0.01 4.53 5.58
N PRO A 61 -0.97 4.38 6.50
CA PRO A 61 -1.18 3.12 7.22
C PRO A 61 -1.55 1.98 6.26
N ARG A 62 -0.96 0.81 6.50
CA ARG A 62 -1.11 -0.42 5.71
C ARG A 62 -1.03 -1.62 6.65
N GLY A 63 -1.50 -2.79 6.22
CA GLY A 63 -1.42 -4.00 7.04
C GLY A 63 -2.20 -3.87 8.33
N TYR A 64 -3.44 -4.33 8.28
CA TYR A 64 -4.31 -4.47 9.44
C TYR A 64 -4.42 -5.93 9.88
N VAL A 65 -3.98 -6.87 9.03
CA VAL A 65 -3.84 -8.29 9.37
C VAL A 65 -2.37 -8.67 9.27
N LYS A 66 -1.84 -9.35 10.30
CA LYS A 66 -0.44 -9.78 10.31
C LYS A 66 -0.22 -11.00 9.40
N PRO A 67 1.00 -11.25 8.90
CA PRO A 67 1.25 -12.39 8.00
C PRO A 67 0.85 -13.74 8.60
N GLU A 68 1.08 -13.94 9.90
CA GLU A 68 0.69 -15.16 10.64
C GLU A 68 -0.83 -15.39 10.66
N ASP A 69 -1.62 -14.33 10.51
CA ASP A 69 -3.08 -14.36 10.52
C ASP A 69 -3.68 -14.32 9.10
N GLY A 70 -2.89 -14.64 8.07
CA GLY A 70 -3.30 -14.65 6.65
C GLY A 70 -3.01 -13.34 5.89
N GLY A 71 -2.55 -12.31 6.60
CA GLY A 71 -1.97 -11.10 6.02
C GLY A 71 -2.81 -10.41 4.95
N ALA A 72 -2.15 -10.01 3.86
CA ALA A 72 -2.76 -9.19 2.82
C ALA A 72 -3.92 -9.88 2.08
N MET A 73 -3.98 -11.21 2.07
CA MET A 73 -5.08 -11.92 1.41
C MET A 73 -6.39 -11.81 2.17
N VAL A 74 -6.35 -11.73 3.50
CA VAL A 74 -7.55 -11.46 4.32
C VAL A 74 -8.07 -10.05 4.05
N GLU A 75 -7.17 -9.07 3.97
CA GLU A 75 -7.54 -7.69 3.57
C GLU A 75 -8.13 -7.67 2.15
N TYR A 76 -7.56 -8.44 1.21
CA TYR A 76 -8.08 -8.56 -0.16
C TYR A 76 -9.50 -9.13 -0.21
N GLU A 77 -9.78 -10.21 0.51
CA GLU A 77 -11.12 -10.78 0.59
C GLU A 77 -12.14 -9.79 1.16
N ALA A 78 -11.75 -9.00 2.17
CA ALA A 78 -12.61 -7.95 2.72
C ALA A 78 -12.90 -6.84 1.71
N ILE A 79 -11.95 -6.49 0.84
CA ILE A 79 -12.16 -5.51 -0.23
C ILE A 79 -13.15 -6.04 -1.28
N LEU A 80 -13.05 -7.32 -1.63
CA LEU A 80 -13.92 -7.93 -2.64
C LEU A 80 -15.35 -8.10 -2.15
N ASN A 81 -15.51 -8.58 -0.91
CA ASN A 81 -16.78 -9.13 -0.45
C ASN A 81 -17.47 -8.28 0.63
N HIS A 82 -16.80 -7.25 1.16
CA HIS A 82 -17.29 -6.42 2.26
C HIS A 82 -17.04 -4.92 2.02
N VAL A 83 -17.34 -4.11 3.04
CA VAL A 83 -17.06 -2.66 3.04
C VAL A 83 -15.78 -2.41 3.82
N THR A 84 -14.86 -1.67 3.21
CA THR A 84 -13.59 -1.29 3.85
C THR A 84 -13.46 0.23 3.90
N MET A 85 -12.99 0.76 5.02
CA MET A 85 -12.74 2.20 5.22
C MET A 85 -11.24 2.47 5.23
N TRP A 86 -10.78 3.44 4.44
CA TRP A 86 -9.35 3.63 4.18
C TRP A 86 -8.89 5.03 4.55
N ASN A 87 -7.83 5.11 5.34
CA ASN A 87 -7.13 6.36 5.61
C ASN A 87 -6.21 6.74 4.44
N VAL A 88 -6.80 7.31 3.39
CA VAL A 88 -6.10 7.80 2.19
C VAL A 88 -5.79 9.30 2.24
N ALA A 89 -5.69 9.89 3.43
CA ALA A 89 -5.37 11.32 3.58
C ALA A 89 -4.01 11.72 2.96
N VAL A 90 -3.19 10.74 2.60
CA VAL A 90 -1.94 10.90 1.84
C VAL A 90 -2.15 11.32 0.39
N GLU A 91 -3.34 11.09 -0.18
CA GLU A 91 -3.72 11.53 -1.53
C GLU A 91 -4.00 13.04 -1.49
N ARG A 92 -2.93 13.83 -1.58
CA ARG A 92 -2.98 15.27 -1.40
C ARG A 92 -3.56 15.93 -2.64
N GLN A 93 -4.50 16.83 -2.40
CA GLN A 93 -5.16 17.60 -3.43
C GLN A 93 -4.29 18.79 -3.82
N ILE A 94 -4.26 19.10 -5.11
CA ILE A 94 -3.75 20.37 -5.63
C ILE A 94 -4.96 21.12 -6.15
N GLN A 95 -5.27 22.26 -5.54
CA GLN A 95 -6.30 23.15 -6.03
C GLN A 95 -5.65 24.24 -6.87
N VAL A 96 -6.00 24.30 -8.14
CA VAL A 96 -5.62 25.40 -9.04
C VAL A 96 -6.80 26.35 -9.15
N LYS A 97 -6.56 27.66 -8.98
CA LYS A 97 -7.57 28.72 -9.17
C LYS A 97 -7.01 29.75 -10.16
N GLY A 98 -7.86 30.22 -11.06
CA GLY A 98 -7.55 31.27 -12.05
C GLY A 98 -7.78 32.68 -11.50
N PRO A 99 -7.68 33.73 -12.35
CA PRO A 99 -8.01 35.09 -11.94
C PRO A 99 -9.46 35.21 -11.44
#